data_AF-A0A1F8S6M4-F1
#
_entry.id   AF-A0A1F8S6M4-F1
#
_cell.length_a   1.000
_cell.length_b   1.000
_cell.length_c   1.000
_cell.angle_alpha   90.00
_cell.angle_beta   90.00
_cell.angle_gamma   90.00
#
_symmetry.space_group_name_H-M   'P 1'
#
loop_
_entity.id
_entity.type
_entity.pdbx_description
1 polymer ?
#
loop_
_entity_poly.entity_id
_entity_poly.type
_entity_poly.pdbx_seq_one_letter_code
_entity_poly.pdbx_strand_id
1 'polypeptide(L)'
;MPTRLPARHETPDIDAAALIAARAADRLLAAALEAGSERWARHLALLPDRLRDDPIPGLRAAARAGRAAFGPKDSIRDALPEAVTEPFLDAIDRLLRLVARWEVHRGE
;
A
#
# COMPACT_ATOMS: atom_id res chain seq x y z
N MET A 1 22.93 7.45 16.11
CA MET A 1 22.23 7.42 14.80
C MET A 1 20.78 7.76 15.04
N PRO A 2 20.18 8.75 14.36
CA PRO A 2 18.78 9.06 14.59
C PRO A 2 17.94 7.95 13.98
N THR A 3 17.33 7.13 14.84
CA THR A 3 16.22 6.23 14.49
C THR A 3 15.09 7.09 13.96
N ARG A 4 14.81 7.02 12.65
CA ARG A 4 13.57 7.58 12.08
C ARG A 4 12.42 6.87 12.78
N LEU A 5 11.79 7.54 13.73
CA LEU A 5 10.47 7.15 14.19
C LEU A 5 9.57 7.22 12.95
N PRO A 6 8.74 6.19 12.68
CA PRO A 6 7.84 6.23 11.54
C PRO A 6 7.03 7.51 11.61
N ALA A 7 6.77 8.12 10.46
CA ALA A 7 5.98 9.33 10.37
C ALA A 7 4.59 9.04 10.94
N ARG A 8 4.42 9.27 12.25
CA ARG A 8 3.12 9.25 12.91
C ARG A 8 2.38 10.43 12.31
N HIS A 9 1.51 10.17 11.34
CA HIS A 9 0.65 11.22 10.83
C HIS A 9 -0.19 11.75 12.01
N GLU A 10 -0.64 13.00 11.93
CA GLU A 10 -1.54 13.58 12.95
C GLU A 10 -2.92 12.89 13.01
N THR A 11 -3.07 11.76 12.30
CA THR A 11 -4.28 10.96 12.10
C THR A 11 -4.02 9.48 12.41
N PRO A 12 -4.28 9.02 13.65
CA PRO A 12 -4.04 7.63 14.07
C PRO A 12 -4.72 6.58 13.19
N ASP A 13 -5.89 6.91 12.62
CA ASP A 13 -6.61 6.00 11.72
C ASP A 13 -5.89 5.79 10.38
N ILE A 14 -5.26 6.84 9.84
CA ILE A 14 -4.48 6.74 8.60
C ILE A 14 -3.19 5.96 8.89
N ASP A 15 -2.51 6.23 10.00
CA ASP A 15 -1.32 5.47 10.41
C ASP A 15 -1.61 3.98 10.54
N ALA A 16 -2.70 3.61 11.22
CA ALA A 16 -3.09 2.23 11.39
C ALA A 16 -3.42 1.56 10.04
N ALA A 17 -4.15 2.25 9.17
CA ALA A 17 -4.49 1.74 7.84
C ALA A 17 -3.24 1.61 6.94
N ALA A 18 -2.33 2.57 6.99
CA ALA A 18 -1.09 2.58 6.25
C ALA A 18 -0.18 1.42 6.68
N LEU A 19 -0.06 1.16 7.99
CA LEU A 19 0.70 0.03 8.50
C LEU A 19 0.10 -1.33 8.10
N ILE A 20 -1.23 -1.45 8.09
CA ILE A 20 -1.91 -2.67 7.62
C ILE A 20 -1.64 -2.88 6.12
N ALA A 21 -1.76 -1.82 5.32
CA ALA A 21 -1.48 -1.87 3.88
C ALA A 21 0.00 -2.21 3.59
N ALA A 22 0.94 -1.63 4.35
CA ALA A 22 2.37 -1.93 4.23
C ALA A 22 2.66 -3.41 4.50
N ARG A 23 2.11 -3.97 5.59
CA ARG A 23 2.27 -5.40 5.92
C ARG A 23 1.63 -6.32 4.88
N ALA A 24 0.51 -5.93 4.30
CA ALA A 24 -0.11 -6.68 3.23
C ALA A 24 0.71 -6.59 1.93
N ALA A 25 1.32 -5.43 1.64
CA ALA A 25 2.26 -5.25 0.54
C ALA A 25 3.52 -6.12 0.73
N ASP A 26 4.05 -6.23 1.94
CA ASP A 26 5.19 -7.11 2.27
C ASP A 26 4.87 -8.57 1.91
N ARG A 27 3.69 -9.06 2.30
CA ARG A 27 3.24 -10.42 1.95
C ARG A 27 3.06 -10.61 0.45
N LEU A 28 2.55 -9.60 -0.23
CA LEU A 28 2.36 -9.63 -1.68
C LEU A 28 3.69 -9.64 -2.43
N LEU A 29 4.68 -8.87 -1.96
CA LEU A 29 6.03 -8.87 -2.48
C LEU A 29 6.70 -10.23 -2.28
N ALA A 30 6.58 -10.83 -1.08
CA ALA A 30 7.08 -12.16 -0.82
C ALA A 30 6.46 -13.20 -1.76
N ALA A 31 5.14 -13.18 -1.93
CA ALA A 31 4.44 -14.07 -2.86
C ALA A 31 4.89 -13.85 -4.33
N ALA A 32 5.13 -12.60 -4.74
CA ALA A 32 5.65 -12.29 -6.08
C ALA A 32 7.06 -12.85 -6.32
N LEU A 33 7.92 -12.77 -5.31
CA LEU A 33 9.26 -13.35 -5.35
C LEU A 33 9.22 -14.88 -5.38
N GLU A 34 8.37 -15.50 -4.56
CA GLU A 34 8.17 -16.96 -4.53
C GLU A 34 7.60 -17.50 -5.85
N ALA A 35 6.67 -16.77 -6.46
CA ALA A 35 6.12 -17.10 -7.76
C ALA A 35 7.08 -16.82 -8.94
N GLY A 36 8.28 -16.26 -8.68
CA GLY A 36 9.25 -15.91 -9.71
C GLY A 36 8.79 -14.77 -10.64
N SER A 37 7.81 -13.98 -10.23
CA SER A 37 7.26 -12.90 -11.06
C SER A 37 8.08 -11.63 -10.91
N GLU A 38 9.18 -11.53 -11.68
CA GLU A 38 10.09 -10.37 -11.62
C GLU A 38 9.36 -9.04 -11.87
N ARG A 39 8.37 -9.03 -12.76
CA ARG A 39 7.57 -7.84 -13.05
C ARG A 39 6.87 -7.33 -11.79
N TRP A 40 6.14 -8.19 -11.09
CA TRP A 40 5.40 -7.81 -9.89
C TRP A 40 6.32 -7.56 -8.71
N ALA A 41 7.40 -8.32 -8.57
CA ALA A 41 8.43 -8.05 -7.57
C ALA A 41 9.02 -6.65 -7.73
N ARG A 42 9.38 -6.23 -8.95
CA ARG A 42 9.89 -4.88 -9.23
C ARG A 42 8.84 -3.79 -8.96
N HIS A 43 7.58 -4.04 -9.34
CA HIS A 43 6.48 -3.09 -9.09
C HIS A 43 6.24 -2.88 -7.59
N LEU A 44 6.33 -3.95 -6.80
CA LEU A 44 6.06 -3.94 -5.37
C LEU A 44 7.28 -3.59 -4.51
N ALA A 45 8.50 -3.62 -5.05
CA ALA A 45 9.74 -3.54 -4.28
C ALA A 45 9.82 -2.36 -3.31
N LEU A 46 9.31 -1.19 -3.71
CA LEU A 46 9.33 0.02 -2.88
C LEU A 46 8.01 0.28 -2.15
N LEU A 47 6.97 -0.48 -2.45
CA LEU A 47 5.62 -0.17 -2.01
C LEU A 47 5.42 -0.32 -0.49
N PRO A 48 5.91 -1.39 0.17
CA PRO A 48 5.76 -1.53 1.62
C PRO A 48 6.42 -0.40 2.40
N ASP A 49 7.63 0.00 2.04
CA ASP A 49 8.37 1.06 2.73
C ASP A 49 7.69 2.41 2.53
N ARG A 50 7.22 2.70 1.31
CA ARG A 50 6.45 3.92 1.03
C ARG A 50 5.14 3.97 1.82
N LEU A 51 4.42 2.87 1.92
CA LEU A 51 3.19 2.81 2.73
C LEU A 51 3.47 2.94 4.23
N ARG A 52 4.69 2.67 4.69
CA ARG A 52 5.10 2.79 6.09
C ARG A 52 5.58 4.19 6.46
N ASP A 53 6.31 4.83 5.54
CA ASP A 53 7.13 6.00 5.86
C ASP A 53 6.77 7.27 5.07
N ASP A 54 6.04 7.18 3.95
CA ASP A 54 5.67 8.37 3.17
C ASP A 54 4.70 9.26 3.99
N PRO A 55 4.79 10.60 3.86
CA PRO A 55 3.78 11.51 4.42
C PRO A 55 2.41 11.28 3.74
N ILE A 56 1.30 11.74 4.35
CA ILE A 56 -0.07 11.52 3.80
C ILE A 56 -0.20 11.81 2.28
N PRO A 57 0.34 12.92 1.71
CA PRO A 57 0.29 13.13 0.26
C PRO A 57 1.02 12.05 -0.55
N GLY A 58 2.14 11.53 -0.01
CA GLY A 58 2.89 10.41 -0.58
C GLY A 58 2.17 9.07 -0.41
N LEU A 59 1.49 8.84 0.71
CA LEU A 59 0.65 7.65 0.91
C LEU A 59 -0.43 7.53 -0.16
N ARG A 60 -1.06 8.64 -0.57
CA ARG A 60 -2.04 8.61 -1.65
C ARG A 60 -1.44 8.10 -2.96
N ALA A 61 -0.25 8.58 -3.31
CA ALA A 61 0.45 8.18 -4.52
C ALA A 61 0.86 6.69 -4.45
N ALA A 62 1.42 6.25 -3.32
CA ALA A 62 1.78 4.86 -3.09
C ALA A 62 0.56 3.93 -3.15
N ALA A 63 -0.52 4.27 -2.43
CA ALA A 63 -1.76 3.49 -2.42
C ALA A 63 -2.39 3.39 -3.82
N ARG A 64 -2.37 4.47 -4.61
CA ARG A 64 -2.82 4.41 -6.02
C ARG A 64 -1.95 3.52 -6.89
N ALA A 65 -0.63 3.58 -6.74
CA ALA A 65 0.30 2.70 -7.47
C ALA A 65 0.07 1.22 -7.12
N GLY A 66 -0.19 0.91 -5.85
CA GLY A 66 -0.61 -0.42 -5.42
C GLY A 66 -1.96 -0.84 -6.00
N ARG A 67 -2.95 0.04 -5.96
CA ARG A 67 -4.30 -0.22 -6.51
C ARG A 67 -4.31 -0.47 -8.01
N ALA A 68 -3.40 0.17 -8.75
CA ALA A 68 -3.27 0.03 -10.20
C ALA A 68 -2.86 -1.39 -10.62
N ALA A 69 -2.24 -2.17 -9.73
CA ALA A 69 -1.90 -3.57 -9.98
C ALA A 69 -3.14 -4.48 -10.14
N PHE A 70 -4.32 -4.01 -9.73
CA PHE A 70 -5.61 -4.73 -9.83
C PHE A 70 -6.47 -4.26 -11.02
N GLY A 71 -5.85 -3.70 -12.05
CA GLY A 71 -6.53 -3.22 -13.24
C GLY A 71 -7.20 -4.34 -14.06
N PRO A 72 -8.09 -4.00 -15.00
CA PRO A 72 -8.82 -4.96 -15.83
C PRO A 72 -7.94 -5.71 -16.86
N LYS A 73 -6.71 -5.25 -17.09
CA LYS A 73 -5.72 -5.91 -17.94
C LYS A 73 -4.48 -6.15 -17.11
N ASP A 74 -3.98 -7.37 -17.13
CA ASP A 74 -2.70 -7.74 -16.53
C ASP A 74 -2.71 -7.50 -15.01
N SER A 75 -3.68 -8.14 -14.35
CA SER A 75 -3.95 -8.01 -12.92
C SER A 75 -2.99 -8.87 -12.12
N ILE A 76 -2.57 -8.38 -10.96
CA ILE A 76 -1.76 -9.16 -10.02
C ILE A 76 -2.52 -10.41 -9.51
N ARG A 77 -3.86 -10.40 -9.58
CA ARG A 77 -4.70 -11.57 -9.31
C ARG A 77 -4.48 -12.74 -10.28
N ASP A 78 -4.05 -12.44 -11.50
CA ASP A 78 -3.78 -13.48 -12.50
C ASP A 78 -2.45 -14.19 -12.21
N ALA A 79 -1.58 -13.58 -11.39
CA ALA A 79 -0.25 -14.05 -11.08
C ALA A 79 -0.08 -14.56 -9.64
N LEU A 80 -0.88 -14.08 -8.69
CA LEU A 80 -0.72 -14.37 -7.26
C LEU A 80 -2.03 -14.85 -6.60
N PRO A 81 -1.96 -15.66 -5.53
CA PRO A 81 -3.15 -16.20 -4.87
C PRO A 81 -4.05 -15.13 -4.23
N GLU A 82 -5.36 -15.38 -4.25
CA GLU A 82 -6.36 -14.52 -3.60
C GLU A 82 -6.08 -14.28 -2.11
N ALA A 83 -5.51 -15.27 -1.42
CA ALA A 83 -5.15 -15.19 -0.02
C ALA A 83 -4.16 -14.06 0.31
N VAL A 84 -3.38 -13.57 -0.66
CA VAL A 84 -2.48 -12.42 -0.50
C VAL A 84 -2.98 -11.18 -1.23
N THR A 85 -3.68 -11.33 -2.35
CA THR A 85 -4.16 -10.18 -3.14
C THR A 85 -5.36 -9.48 -2.50
N GLU A 86 -6.33 -10.23 -1.98
CA GLU A 86 -7.57 -9.64 -1.45
C GLU A 86 -7.37 -8.88 -0.13
N PRO A 87 -6.59 -9.37 0.85
CA PRO A 87 -6.30 -8.60 2.06
C PRO A 87 -5.56 -7.28 1.75
N PHE A 88 -4.68 -7.29 0.75
CA PHE A 88 -3.98 -6.08 0.32
C PHE A 88 -4.92 -5.09 -0.35
N LEU A 89 -5.82 -5.56 -1.21
CA LEU A 89 -6.79 -4.73 -1.90
C LEU A 89 -7.72 -4.02 -0.90
N ASP A 90 -8.28 -4.76 0.06
CA ASP A 90 -9.15 -4.18 1.10
C ASP A 90 -8.40 -3.14 1.95
N ALA A 91 -7.16 -3.44 2.34
CA ALA A 91 -6.31 -2.51 3.08
C ALA A 91 -6.03 -1.21 2.31
N ILE A 92 -5.72 -1.31 1.02
CA ILE A 92 -5.49 -0.13 0.15
C ILE A 92 -6.77 0.67 -0.06
N ASP A 93 -7.90 0.02 -0.33
CA ASP A 93 -9.17 0.71 -0.56
C ASP A 93 -9.65 1.41 0.73
N ARG A 94 -9.37 0.84 1.91
CA ARG A 94 -9.58 1.51 3.20
C ARG A 94 -8.66 2.73 3.36
N LEU A 95 -7.35 2.58 3.09
CA LEU A 95 -6.40 3.67 3.20
C LEU A 95 -6.77 4.85 2.28
N LEU A 96 -7.09 4.57 1.01
CA LEU A 96 -7.51 5.59 0.04
C LEU A 96 -8.75 6.37 0.50
N ARG A 97 -9.73 5.69 1.10
CA ARG A 97 -10.92 6.35 1.67
C ARG A 97 -10.57 7.28 2.83
N LEU A 98 -9.70 6.86 3.74
CA LEU A 98 -9.29 7.66 4.88
C LEU A 98 -8.47 8.89 4.44
N VAL A 99 -7.53 8.70 3.52
CA VAL A 99 -6.74 9.80 2.95
C VAL A 99 -7.65 10.81 2.23
N ALA A 100 -8.59 10.34 1.41
CA ALA A 100 -9.54 11.22 0.74
C ALA A 100 -10.40 12.03 1.74
N ARG A 101 -10.86 11.41 2.83
CA ARG A 101 -11.60 12.11 3.88
C ARG A 101 -10.76 13.19 4.57
N TRP A 102 -9.49 12.88 4.84
CA TRP A 102 -8.57 13.84 5.46
C TRP A 102 -8.27 15.03 4.55
N GLU A 103 -8.10 14.82 3.24
CA GLU A 103 -7.86 15.90 2.28
C GLU A 103 -9.04 16.88 2.23
N VAL A 104 -10.28 16.37 2.29
CA VAL A 104 -11.49 17.21 2.35
C VAL A 104 -11.49 18.09 3.60
N HIS A 105 -11.20 17.53 4.78
CA HIS A 105 -11.21 18.27 6.05
C HIS A 105 -10.06 19.28 6.20
N ARG A 106 -8.95 19.12 5.45
CA ARG A 106 -7.80 20.05 5.48
C ARG A 106 -7.88 21.13 4.39
N GLY A 107 -8.77 20.95 3.41
CA GLY A 107 -9.03 21.92 2.35
C GLY A 107 -10.07 22.98 2.71
N GLU A 108 -10.73 22.84 3.86
CA GLU A 108 -11.58 23.86 4.51
C GLU A 108 -10.76 24.74 5.46
#